data_AF-A0A9P4J471-F1
#
_entry.id   AF-A0A9P4J471-F1
#
_cell.length_a   1.000
_cell.length_b   1.000
_cell.length_c   1.000
_cell.angle_alpha   90.00
_cell.angle_beta   90.00
_cell.angle_gamma   90.00
#
_symmetry.space_group_name_H-M   'P 1'
#
loop_
_entity.id
_entity.type
_entity.pdbx_description
1 polymer ?
#
loop_
_entity_poly.entity_id
_entity_poly.type
_entity_poly.pdbx_seq_one_letter_code
_entity_poly.pdbx_strand_id
1 'polypeptide(L)'
;MACPTNDTMSSQEISASMPPDTARCYFPSLIHTTPHSPERKRCIFWTPSYQYTRRNGLLPVPATYSEDVCKLAIALLLRTYIGTNSVSYGFLKRGYSDKNGRPIVTRAHMCKADLHESETVHESFSRLTSTPLNSSNGEGTDLDHRVFNTTLCLQPPGLHERYPEKSLDPIVENPWESDMFFCVANGIYGASSQNCIKFRLHYSTKLLDKTRARNVLSTFESIVSAITDNSTCPLNNLNIISRWDEYRFGNGMPEYRSPPKELLTSVWRGKIRTRKQSTRQTIFWV
;
A
#
# COMPACT_ATOMS: atom_id res chain seq x y z
N MET A 1 -2.05 -33.53 -35.35
CA MET A 1 -1.44 -32.45 -34.54
C MET A 1 -2.05 -32.53 -33.16
N ALA A 2 -1.33 -33.12 -32.20
CA ALA A 2 -1.76 -33.19 -30.81
C ALA A 2 -1.32 -31.90 -30.10
N CYS A 3 -2.25 -31.21 -29.44
CA CYS A 3 -1.92 -30.12 -28.54
C CYS A 3 -1.12 -30.68 -27.34
N PRO A 4 -0.04 -30.01 -26.91
CA PRO A 4 0.68 -30.44 -25.71
C PRO A 4 -0.26 -30.35 -24.52
N THR A 5 -0.33 -31.45 -23.76
CA THR A 5 -0.97 -31.50 -22.45
C THR A 5 -0.22 -30.57 -21.52
N ASN A 6 -0.89 -29.54 -21.01
CA ASN A 6 -0.34 -28.66 -19.98
C ASN A 6 -0.18 -29.49 -18.70
N ASP A 7 1.05 -29.86 -18.38
CA ASP A 7 1.41 -30.47 -17.10
C ASP A 7 1.01 -29.52 -15.98
N THR A 8 0.01 -29.94 -15.21
CA THR A 8 -0.52 -29.19 -14.07
C THR A 8 0.41 -29.46 -12.89
N MET A 9 1.30 -28.52 -12.58
CA MET A 9 2.16 -28.60 -11.40
C MET A 9 1.33 -28.75 -10.12
N SER A 10 1.72 -29.69 -9.27
CA SER A 10 1.05 -30.03 -8.01
C SER A 10 1.28 -28.94 -6.95
N SER A 11 0.26 -28.66 -6.11
CA SER A 11 0.33 -27.69 -5.01
C SER A 11 1.48 -27.94 -4.01
N GLN A 12 2.02 -29.17 -3.96
CA GLN A 12 3.20 -29.50 -3.16
C GLN A 12 4.49 -28.84 -3.69
N GLU A 13 4.64 -28.65 -4.99
CA GLU A 13 5.83 -28.02 -5.58
C GLU A 13 5.89 -26.51 -5.31
N ILE A 14 4.73 -25.86 -5.20
CA ILE A 14 4.65 -24.44 -4.85
C ILE A 14 5.17 -24.20 -3.42
N SER A 15 4.82 -25.10 -2.49
CA SER A 15 5.31 -25.02 -1.10
C SER A 15 6.82 -25.28 -1.02
N ALA A 16 7.36 -26.16 -1.86
CA ALA A 16 8.79 -26.43 -1.94
C ALA A 16 9.59 -25.26 -2.58
N SER A 17 8.94 -24.37 -3.34
CA SER A 17 9.59 -23.20 -3.94
C SER A 17 9.78 -22.02 -2.97
N MET A 18 9.09 -22.04 -1.83
CA MET A 18 9.22 -21.00 -0.80
C MET A 18 10.50 -21.24 0.02
N PRO A 19 11.41 -20.26 0.11
CA PRO A 19 12.62 -20.43 0.90
C PRO A 19 12.22 -20.67 2.37
N PRO A 20 12.81 -21.69 3.04
CA PRO A 20 12.40 -22.16 4.37
C PRO A 20 12.50 -21.09 5.47
N ASP A 21 13.23 -20.00 5.23
CA ASP A 21 13.44 -18.90 6.17
C ASP A 21 12.65 -17.62 5.85
N THR A 22 11.54 -17.70 5.11
CA THR A 22 10.73 -16.49 4.87
C THR A 22 10.02 -16.06 6.16
N ALA A 23 10.62 -15.09 6.87
CA ALA A 23 10.03 -14.47 8.05
C ALA A 23 8.63 -13.92 7.75
N ARG A 24 7.69 -14.12 8.68
CA ARG A 24 6.31 -13.65 8.54
C ARG A 24 6.29 -12.12 8.56
N CYS A 25 5.76 -11.52 7.51
CA CYS A 25 5.57 -10.08 7.38
C CYS A 25 4.11 -9.72 7.67
N TYR A 26 3.76 -9.64 8.95
CA TYR A 26 2.41 -9.32 9.39
C TYR A 26 2.34 -7.87 9.87
N PHE A 27 1.36 -7.14 9.33
CA PHE A 27 0.98 -5.85 9.87
C PHE A 27 0.53 -6.02 11.33
N PRO A 28 1.09 -5.25 12.28
CA PRO A 28 0.82 -5.44 13.70
C PRO A 28 -0.59 -4.94 14.07
N SER A 29 -1.13 -5.46 15.19
CA SER A 29 -2.30 -4.84 15.78
C SER A 29 -1.91 -3.48 16.39
N LEU A 30 -2.62 -2.42 15.99
CA LEU A 30 -2.40 -1.08 16.52
C LEU A 30 -3.39 -0.73 17.63
N ILE A 31 -4.40 -1.56 17.87
CA ILE A 31 -5.37 -1.39 18.96
C ILE A 31 -4.89 -2.09 20.24
N HIS A 32 -5.31 -1.57 21.38
CA HIS A 32 -4.95 -2.16 22.68
C HIS A 32 -5.96 -3.19 23.19
N THR A 33 -7.19 -3.13 22.68
CA THR A 33 -8.29 -3.99 23.09
C THR A 33 -8.76 -4.79 21.90
N THR A 34 -8.55 -6.10 21.94
CA THR A 34 -9.06 -7.00 20.90
C THR A 34 -10.59 -7.02 20.99
N PRO A 35 -11.32 -6.72 19.90
CA PRO A 35 -12.77 -6.81 19.92
C PRO A 35 -13.20 -8.26 20.14
N HIS A 36 -14.28 -8.46 20.88
CA HIS A 36 -14.82 -9.79 21.16
C HIS A 36 -15.27 -10.51 19.87
N SER A 37 -15.73 -9.75 18.88
CA SER A 37 -16.08 -10.26 17.55
C SER A 37 -15.42 -9.39 16.48
N PRO A 38 -14.26 -9.80 15.93
CA PRO A 38 -13.60 -9.07 14.85
C PRO A 38 -14.45 -8.99 13.59
N GLU A 39 -14.81 -7.77 13.20
CA GLU A 39 -15.47 -7.44 11.95
C GLU A 39 -14.47 -6.96 10.89
N ARG A 40 -14.82 -7.08 9.61
CA ARG A 40 -14.13 -6.40 8.51
C ARG A 40 -14.81 -5.06 8.21
N LYS A 41 -14.04 -3.98 8.21
CA LYS A 41 -14.50 -2.62 7.90
C LYS A 41 -13.75 -2.05 6.71
N ARG A 42 -14.22 -0.93 6.18
CA ARG A 42 -13.58 -0.22 5.06
C ARG A 42 -13.39 1.26 5.34
N CYS A 43 -12.32 1.81 4.79
CA CYS A 43 -12.03 3.24 4.75
C CYS A 43 -11.70 3.63 3.31
N ILE A 44 -12.14 4.81 2.87
CA ILE A 44 -11.95 5.31 1.49
C ILE A 44 -11.37 6.72 1.58
N PHE A 45 -10.44 7.02 0.68
CA PHE A 45 -9.85 8.33 0.47
C PHE A 45 -9.82 8.63 -1.03
N TRP A 46 -10.15 9.85 -1.42
CA TRP A 46 -10.10 10.33 -2.79
C TRP A 46 -9.06 11.43 -2.90
N THR A 47 -8.20 11.34 -3.92
CA THR A 47 -7.24 12.39 -4.23
C THR A 47 -7.33 12.77 -5.70
N PRO A 48 -7.23 14.06 -6.06
CA PRO A 48 -7.20 14.45 -7.47
C PRO A 48 -5.96 13.91 -8.20
N SER A 49 -6.13 13.37 -9.41
CA SER A 49 -5.01 12.73 -10.14
C SER A 49 -3.95 13.72 -10.60
N TYR A 50 -4.30 14.99 -10.78
CA TYR A 50 -3.35 16.04 -11.19
C TYR A 50 -2.28 16.31 -10.12
N GLN A 51 -2.49 15.91 -8.86
CA GLN A 51 -1.44 16.02 -7.83
C GLN A 51 -0.24 15.12 -8.15
N TYR A 52 -0.40 14.16 -9.06
CA TYR A 52 0.60 13.16 -9.40
C TYR A 52 1.12 13.29 -10.83
N THR A 53 0.69 14.31 -11.58
CA THR A 53 1.36 14.65 -12.84
C THR A 53 2.73 15.21 -12.52
N ARG A 54 3.77 14.45 -12.89
CA ARG A 54 5.18 14.75 -12.63
C ARG A 54 5.47 16.22 -12.96
N ARG A 55 5.96 16.97 -11.96
CA ARG A 55 6.27 18.41 -12.04
C ARG A 55 7.31 18.78 -13.12
N ASN A 56 7.96 17.80 -13.75
CA ASN A 56 9.12 17.98 -14.63
C ASN A 56 8.81 17.92 -16.14
N GLY A 57 7.55 18.12 -16.56
CA GLY A 57 7.20 18.52 -17.94
C GLY A 57 7.54 17.57 -19.09
N LEU A 58 8.03 16.35 -18.84
CA LEU A 58 8.66 15.53 -19.88
C LEU A 58 7.85 14.38 -20.47
N LEU A 59 6.59 14.16 -20.10
CA LEU A 59 5.64 13.39 -20.92
C LEU A 59 4.21 13.48 -20.33
N PRO A 60 3.17 13.63 -21.16
CA PRO A 60 1.79 13.45 -20.75
C PRO A 60 1.48 11.96 -20.68
N VAL A 61 2.14 11.22 -19.77
CA VAL A 61 1.64 9.89 -19.42
C VAL A 61 0.39 10.13 -18.57
N PRO A 62 -0.80 9.65 -18.97
CA PRO A 62 -2.00 9.81 -18.18
C PRO A 62 -1.73 9.34 -16.75
N ALA A 63 -2.14 10.16 -15.78
CA ALA A 63 -1.89 10.09 -14.33
C ALA A 63 -2.36 8.77 -13.68
N THR A 64 -1.79 7.67 -14.15
CA THR A 64 -1.93 6.33 -13.64
C THR A 64 -0.71 6.12 -12.77
N TYR A 65 -0.89 5.76 -11.50
CA TYR A 65 0.24 5.29 -10.73
C TYR A 65 0.85 4.12 -11.46
N SER A 66 2.18 4.13 -11.59
CA SER A 66 2.84 2.91 -12.00
C SER A 66 2.59 1.86 -10.92
N GLU A 67 2.42 0.63 -11.39
CA GLU A 67 2.31 -0.54 -10.52
C GLU A 67 3.43 -0.58 -9.48
N ASP A 68 4.64 -0.16 -9.88
CA ASP A 68 5.83 -0.13 -9.04
C ASP A 68 5.77 0.96 -7.96
N VAL A 69 5.19 2.13 -8.23
CA VAL A 69 4.99 3.17 -7.21
C VAL A 69 4.10 2.66 -6.09
N CYS A 70 2.96 2.02 -6.42
CA CYS A 70 2.08 1.46 -5.40
C CYS A 70 2.73 0.30 -4.64
N LYS A 71 3.50 -0.56 -5.33
CA LYS A 71 4.26 -1.65 -4.72
C LYS A 71 5.33 -1.13 -3.75
N LEU A 72 6.10 -0.11 -4.15
CA LEU A 72 7.09 0.50 -3.25
C LEU A 72 6.40 1.21 -2.08
N ALA A 73 5.28 1.90 -2.33
CA ALA A 73 4.55 2.59 -1.28
C ALA A 73 4.03 1.64 -0.19
N ILE A 74 3.46 0.49 -0.57
CA ILE A 74 3.00 -0.48 0.42
C ILE A 74 4.18 -1.13 1.14
N ALA A 75 5.31 -1.37 0.45
CA ALA A 75 6.52 -1.88 1.09
C ALA A 75 7.06 -0.92 2.15
N LEU A 76 7.16 0.39 1.82
CA LEU A 76 7.58 1.43 2.76
C LEU A 76 6.61 1.59 3.93
N LEU A 77 5.30 1.49 3.67
CA LEU A 77 4.28 1.49 4.72
C LEU A 77 4.52 0.32 5.69
N LEU A 78 4.65 -0.90 5.18
CA LEU A 78 4.88 -2.09 5.99
C LEU A 78 6.18 -1.98 6.77
N ARG A 79 7.28 -1.54 6.14
CA ARG A 79 8.57 -1.30 6.79
C ARG A 79 8.43 -0.34 7.97
N THR A 80 7.63 0.71 7.82
CA THR A 80 7.39 1.70 8.88
C THR A 80 6.65 1.12 10.08
N TYR A 81 5.65 0.25 9.84
CA TYR A 81 4.83 -0.31 10.92
C TYR A 81 5.39 -1.61 11.51
N ILE A 82 6.17 -2.38 10.75
CA ILE A 82 6.77 -3.65 11.20
C ILE A 82 8.17 -3.41 11.79
N GLY A 83 8.87 -2.39 11.33
CA GLY A 83 10.23 -2.06 11.78
C GLY A 83 11.32 -2.92 11.14
N THR A 84 11.04 -3.60 10.03
CA THR A 84 12.00 -4.42 9.29
C THR A 84 12.26 -3.86 7.89
N ASN A 85 13.49 -4.01 7.40
CA ASN A 85 13.85 -3.61 6.03
C ASN A 85 13.35 -4.60 4.98
N SER A 86 13.26 -5.89 5.35
CA SER A 86 12.66 -6.94 4.53
C SER A 86 11.17 -7.05 4.83
N VAL A 87 10.34 -6.87 3.81
CA VAL A 87 8.88 -6.95 3.90
C VAL A 87 8.31 -7.78 2.76
N SER A 88 7.20 -8.47 3.02
CA SER A 88 6.45 -9.21 2.01
C SER A 88 4.95 -8.96 2.11
N TYR A 89 4.27 -8.93 0.97
CA TYR A 89 2.83 -8.73 0.90
C TYR A 89 2.26 -9.38 -0.36
N GLY A 90 0.96 -9.65 -0.33
CA GLY A 90 0.25 -10.10 -1.51
C GLY A 90 0.02 -8.95 -2.49
N PHE A 91 0.15 -9.20 -3.78
CA PHE A 91 -0.19 -8.26 -4.84
C PHE A 91 -1.20 -8.86 -5.81
N LEU A 92 -2.27 -8.12 -6.07
CA LEU A 92 -3.30 -8.45 -7.03
C LEU A 92 -3.39 -7.35 -8.09
N LYS A 93 -3.46 -7.76 -9.35
CA LYS A 93 -3.89 -6.91 -10.45
C LYS A 93 -5.23 -7.43 -10.96
N ARG A 94 -6.23 -6.56 -11.02
CA ARG A 94 -7.52 -6.90 -11.62
C ARG A 94 -7.51 -6.61 -13.11
N GLY A 95 -8.23 -7.43 -13.86
CA GLY A 95 -8.62 -7.16 -15.24
C GLY A 95 -10.04 -6.62 -15.29
N TYR A 96 -10.56 -6.54 -16.51
CA TYR A 96 -11.97 -6.25 -16.74
C TYR A 96 -12.87 -7.35 -16.17
N SER A 97 -14.12 -7.01 -15.90
CA SER A 97 -15.11 -7.97 -15.45
C SER A 97 -15.36 -9.06 -16.50
N ASP A 98 -15.67 -10.27 -16.04
CA ASP A 98 -16.13 -11.36 -16.88
C ASP A 98 -17.51 -11.05 -17.51
N LYS A 99 -18.01 -11.98 -18.33
CA LYS A 99 -19.35 -11.90 -18.94
C LYS A 99 -20.50 -11.74 -17.91
N ASN A 100 -20.26 -12.08 -16.64
CA ASN A 100 -21.21 -11.97 -15.54
C ASN A 100 -21.01 -10.70 -14.69
N GLY A 101 -20.11 -9.80 -15.10
CA GLY A 101 -19.79 -8.59 -14.34
C GLY A 101 -18.85 -8.81 -13.16
N ARG A 102 -18.34 -10.04 -12.94
CA ARG A 102 -17.43 -10.36 -11.83
C ARG A 102 -16.01 -9.91 -12.15
N PRO A 103 -15.33 -9.17 -11.26
CA PRO A 103 -13.98 -8.72 -11.49
C PRO A 103 -13.01 -9.91 -11.57
N ILE A 104 -12.26 -10.01 -12.66
CA ILE A 104 -11.25 -11.08 -12.83
C ILE A 104 -9.93 -10.63 -12.22
N VAL A 105 -9.26 -11.51 -11.48
CA VAL A 105 -7.86 -11.32 -11.07
C VAL A 105 -6.97 -11.75 -12.24
N THR A 106 -6.22 -10.83 -12.83
CA THR A 106 -5.32 -11.12 -13.95
C THR A 106 -3.91 -11.43 -13.52
N ARG A 107 -3.48 -10.92 -12.36
CA ARG A 107 -2.18 -11.26 -11.77
C ARG A 107 -2.30 -11.40 -10.27
N ALA A 108 -1.63 -12.42 -9.75
CA ALA A 108 -1.52 -12.74 -8.34
C ALA A 108 -0.04 -13.00 -8.06
N HIS A 109 0.58 -12.16 -7.23
CA HIS A 109 1.98 -12.30 -6.85
C HIS A 109 2.15 -12.21 -5.35
N MET A 110 3.18 -12.85 -4.82
CA MET A 110 3.79 -12.41 -3.57
C MET A 110 4.89 -11.41 -3.93
N CYS A 111 4.78 -10.19 -3.40
CA CYS A 111 5.84 -9.20 -3.53
C CYS A 111 6.74 -9.26 -2.29
N LYS A 112 8.05 -9.16 -2.50
CA LYS A 112 9.06 -8.97 -1.45
C LYS A 112 9.88 -7.72 -1.76
N ALA A 113 10.29 -7.01 -0.72
CA ALA A 113 11.19 -5.87 -0.83
C ALA A 113 12.22 -5.93 0.29
N ASP A 114 13.48 -5.63 -0.03
CA ASP A 114 14.54 -5.40 0.95
C ASP A 114 15.06 -3.98 0.79
N LEU A 115 14.70 -3.10 1.74
CA LEU A 115 14.82 -1.66 1.59
C LEU A 115 15.92 -1.09 2.50
N HIS A 116 16.87 -0.35 1.91
CA HIS A 116 17.93 0.30 2.68
C HIS A 116 17.73 1.82 2.78
N GLU A 117 17.98 2.39 3.96
CA GLU A 117 17.74 3.81 4.25
C GLU A 117 18.53 4.78 3.39
N SER A 118 19.74 4.39 3.00
CA SER A 118 20.66 5.17 2.17
C SER A 118 20.34 5.11 0.69
N GLU A 119 19.55 4.13 0.25
CA GLU A 119 19.17 4.00 -1.16
C GLU A 119 18.16 5.09 -1.52
N THR A 120 18.25 5.55 -2.77
CA THR A 120 17.26 6.44 -3.36
C THR A 120 15.95 5.69 -3.61
N VAL A 121 14.85 6.43 -3.71
CA VAL A 121 13.55 5.89 -4.13
C VAL A 121 13.68 5.13 -5.46
N HIS A 122 14.45 5.66 -6.41
CA HIS A 122 14.68 5.02 -7.71
C HIS A 122 15.40 3.67 -7.57
N GLU A 123 16.50 3.61 -6.83
CA GLU A 123 17.24 2.35 -6.59
C GLU A 123 16.37 1.32 -5.89
N SER A 124 15.49 1.75 -4.99
CA SER A 124 14.57 0.89 -4.24
C SER A 124 13.58 0.13 -5.14
N PHE A 125 13.27 0.62 -6.34
CA PHE A 125 12.43 -0.14 -7.27
C PHE A 125 13.10 -1.44 -7.73
N SER A 126 14.43 -1.46 -7.87
CA SER A 126 15.19 -2.66 -8.23
C SER A 126 15.19 -3.74 -7.14
N ARG A 127 14.84 -3.36 -5.90
CA ARG A 127 14.69 -4.26 -4.76
C ARG A 127 13.31 -4.91 -4.67
N LEU A 128 12.36 -4.48 -5.50
CA LEU A 128 11.05 -5.12 -5.57
C LEU A 128 11.15 -6.40 -6.37
N THR A 129 10.85 -7.52 -5.72
CA THR A 129 10.72 -8.83 -6.36
C THR A 129 9.27 -9.27 -6.29
N SER A 130 8.79 -9.93 -7.35
CA SER A 130 7.42 -10.45 -7.43
C SER A 130 7.47 -11.90 -7.87
N THR A 131 6.98 -12.80 -7.03
CA THR A 131 6.86 -14.23 -7.33
C THR A 131 5.41 -14.54 -7.68
N PRO A 132 5.11 -15.07 -8.87
CA PRO A 132 3.76 -15.52 -9.23
C PRO A 132 3.22 -16.52 -8.22
N LEU A 133 2.00 -16.26 -7.76
CA LEU A 133 1.20 -17.23 -7.04
C LEU A 133 0.39 -17.95 -8.11
N ASN A 134 0.92 -19.07 -8.60
CA ASN A 134 0.30 -19.90 -9.62
C ASN A 134 -1.02 -20.46 -9.09
N SER A 135 -2.11 -19.73 -9.28
CA SER A 135 -3.46 -20.26 -9.25
C SER A 135 -3.78 -20.62 -10.71
N SER A 136 -3.39 -21.82 -11.14
CA SER A 136 -3.66 -22.26 -12.51
C SER A 136 -5.16 -22.25 -12.85
N ASN A 137 -6.07 -22.37 -11.86
CA ASN A 137 -7.50 -22.58 -12.12
C ASN A 137 -8.48 -21.71 -11.31
N GLY A 138 -8.03 -20.72 -10.55
CA GLY A 138 -8.94 -19.86 -9.77
C GLY A 138 -9.61 -20.56 -8.57
N GLU A 139 -9.40 -21.86 -8.41
CA GLU A 139 -9.63 -22.57 -7.16
C GLU A 139 -8.54 -22.13 -6.18
N GLY A 140 -8.98 -21.52 -5.08
CA GLY A 140 -8.11 -20.90 -4.09
C GLY A 140 -7.02 -21.86 -3.69
N THR A 141 -5.77 -21.52 -4.03
CA THR A 141 -4.63 -22.19 -3.43
C THR A 141 -4.77 -22.09 -1.93
N ASP A 142 -4.66 -23.23 -1.26
CA ASP A 142 -4.72 -23.32 0.18
C ASP A 142 -3.54 -22.51 0.75
N LEU A 143 -3.83 -21.24 1.05
CA LEU A 143 -2.87 -20.24 1.52
C LEU A 143 -2.65 -20.39 3.03
N ASP A 144 -2.80 -21.60 3.58
CA ASP A 144 -2.75 -21.89 5.02
C ASP A 144 -1.38 -21.57 5.65
N HIS A 145 -0.35 -21.35 4.82
CA HIS A 145 0.97 -20.87 5.21
C HIS A 145 1.25 -19.42 4.78
N ARG A 146 0.25 -18.54 4.88
CA ARG A 146 0.43 -17.11 4.58
C ARG A 146 1.61 -16.52 5.34
N VAL A 147 2.65 -16.10 4.61
CA VAL A 147 3.76 -15.33 5.15
C VAL A 147 3.44 -13.84 5.24
N PHE A 148 2.24 -13.42 4.80
CA PHE A 148 1.76 -12.05 4.87
C PHE A 148 0.27 -11.99 5.25
N ASN A 149 -0.14 -10.90 5.91
CA ASN A 149 -1.56 -10.59 6.20
C ASN A 149 -2.05 -9.33 5.47
N THR A 150 -1.19 -8.75 4.62
CA THR A 150 -1.47 -7.51 3.88
C THR A 150 -1.46 -7.76 2.38
N THR A 151 -2.41 -7.17 1.67
CA THR A 151 -2.53 -7.26 0.21
C THR A 151 -2.72 -5.90 -0.41
N LEU A 152 -2.03 -5.66 -1.52
CA LEU A 152 -2.24 -4.54 -2.43
C LEU A 152 -2.99 -5.02 -3.67
N CYS A 153 -4.05 -4.32 -4.06
CA CYS A 153 -4.83 -4.57 -5.26
C CYS A 153 -4.84 -3.33 -6.15
N LEU A 154 -4.51 -3.49 -7.42
CA LEU A 154 -4.64 -2.44 -8.43
C LEU A 154 -5.80 -2.74 -9.36
N GLN A 155 -6.68 -1.75 -9.52
CA GLN A 155 -7.82 -1.82 -10.41
C GLN A 155 -7.59 -0.95 -11.65
N PRO A 156 -7.81 -1.49 -12.87
CA PRO A 156 -7.62 -0.74 -14.10
C PRO A 156 -8.65 0.40 -14.21
N PRO A 157 -8.31 1.48 -14.93
CA PRO A 157 -9.27 2.54 -15.22
C PRO A 157 -10.49 2.00 -15.99
N GLY A 158 -11.65 2.65 -15.84
CA GLY A 158 -12.89 2.31 -16.56
C GLY A 158 -13.71 1.18 -15.95
N LEU A 159 -13.21 0.49 -14.92
CA LEU A 159 -13.98 -0.57 -14.26
C LEU A 159 -15.07 -0.01 -13.32
N HIS A 160 -15.02 1.29 -13.03
CA HIS A 160 -15.93 1.97 -12.11
C HIS A 160 -17.18 2.58 -12.78
N GLU A 161 -17.20 2.69 -14.12
CA GLU A 161 -18.14 3.57 -14.84
C GLU A 161 -19.56 3.02 -15.08
N ARG A 162 -19.82 1.73 -14.86
CA ARG A 162 -21.14 1.16 -15.20
C ARG A 162 -22.16 1.13 -14.07
N TYR A 163 -21.80 1.59 -12.88
CA TYR A 163 -22.67 1.46 -11.71
C TYR A 163 -22.94 2.84 -11.10
N PRO A 164 -24.12 3.43 -11.34
CA PRO A 164 -24.51 4.67 -10.70
C PRO A 164 -24.47 4.49 -9.18
N GLU A 165 -24.08 5.56 -8.50
CA GLU A 165 -23.78 5.78 -7.08
C GLU A 165 -24.67 5.06 -6.03
N LYS A 166 -25.82 4.52 -6.45
CA LYS A 166 -26.77 3.76 -5.62
C LYS A 166 -26.56 2.24 -5.64
N SER A 167 -25.78 1.71 -6.58
CA SER A 167 -25.40 0.29 -6.56
C SER A 167 -24.10 0.15 -5.79
N LEU A 168 -24.18 -0.64 -4.71
CA LEU A 168 -23.08 -1.01 -3.84
C LEU A 168 -21.78 -1.14 -4.62
N ASP A 169 -20.91 -0.14 -4.48
CA ASP A 169 -19.50 -0.08 -4.90
C ASP A 169 -18.98 -1.51 -5.04
N PRO A 170 -18.84 -2.06 -6.28
CA PRO A 170 -18.78 -3.50 -6.51
C PRO A 170 -17.75 -4.06 -5.56
N ILE A 171 -18.23 -4.88 -4.62
CA ILE A 171 -17.45 -5.28 -3.45
C ILE A 171 -16.16 -5.83 -4.01
N VAL A 172 -15.07 -5.11 -3.76
CA VAL A 172 -13.75 -5.57 -4.12
C VAL A 172 -13.52 -6.73 -3.19
N GLU A 173 -13.88 -7.93 -3.67
CA GLU A 173 -13.68 -9.16 -2.92
C GLU A 173 -12.20 -9.21 -2.53
N ASN A 174 -11.95 -9.52 -1.27
CA ASN A 174 -10.61 -9.77 -0.77
C ASN A 174 -10.39 -11.27 -0.98
N PRO A 175 -9.95 -11.74 -2.17
CA PRO A 175 -9.96 -13.16 -2.49
C PRO A 175 -9.01 -13.94 -1.58
N TRP A 176 -8.02 -13.25 -1.04
CA TRP A 176 -7.09 -13.80 -0.08
C TRP A 176 -7.46 -13.47 1.34
N GLU A 177 -8.65 -12.97 1.65
CA GLU A 177 -9.09 -12.83 3.05
C GLU A 177 -8.11 -12.10 3.99
N SER A 178 -7.23 -11.27 3.42
CA SER A 178 -6.15 -10.58 4.13
C SER A 178 -6.72 -9.65 5.19
N ASP A 179 -6.05 -9.56 6.34
CA ASP A 179 -6.47 -8.68 7.42
C ASP A 179 -6.38 -7.21 7.04
N MET A 180 -5.47 -6.90 6.11
CA MET A 180 -5.29 -5.58 5.51
C MET A 180 -5.33 -5.73 3.99
N PHE A 181 -6.27 -5.05 3.34
CA PHE A 181 -6.42 -5.12 1.89
C PHE A 181 -6.57 -3.71 1.32
N PHE A 182 -5.49 -3.24 0.70
CA PHE A 182 -5.41 -1.97 0.00
C PHE A 182 -5.89 -2.14 -1.43
N CYS A 183 -6.73 -1.22 -1.90
CA CYS A 183 -7.15 -1.15 -3.28
C CYS A 183 -6.91 0.27 -3.81
N VAL A 184 -6.21 0.36 -4.95
CA VAL A 184 -5.99 1.61 -5.68
C VAL A 184 -6.72 1.51 -7.00
N ALA A 185 -7.59 2.48 -7.27
CA ALA A 185 -8.35 2.54 -8.50
C ALA A 185 -8.36 3.98 -9.04
N ASN A 186 -8.29 4.11 -10.35
CA ASN A 186 -8.66 5.37 -11.00
C ASN A 186 -10.18 5.45 -11.09
N GLY A 187 -10.72 6.61 -10.79
CA GLY A 187 -12.15 6.87 -10.88
C GLY A 187 -12.42 8.33 -11.23
N ILE A 188 -13.68 8.65 -11.45
CA ILE A 188 -14.14 10.02 -11.63
C ILE A 188 -14.86 10.41 -10.34
N TYR A 189 -14.52 11.56 -9.77
CA TYR A 189 -15.17 12.04 -8.55
C TYR A 189 -16.33 12.99 -8.87
N GLY A 190 -17.55 12.53 -8.58
CA GLY A 190 -18.78 13.31 -8.75
C GLY A 190 -19.06 13.72 -10.20
N ALA A 191 -19.90 14.73 -10.37
CA ALA A 191 -20.31 15.27 -11.68
C ALA A 191 -19.20 16.05 -12.43
N SER A 192 -18.05 16.26 -11.79
CA SER A 192 -17.02 17.20 -12.26
C SER A 192 -16.11 16.65 -13.37
N SER A 193 -16.28 15.39 -13.79
CA SER A 193 -15.40 14.69 -14.74
C SER A 193 -13.91 14.75 -14.38
N GLN A 194 -13.57 15.09 -13.13
CA GLN A 194 -12.20 15.14 -12.68
C GLN A 194 -11.68 13.73 -12.43
N ASN A 195 -10.57 13.41 -13.08
CA ASN A 195 -9.82 12.21 -12.81
C ASN A 195 -9.33 12.25 -11.36
N CYS A 196 -9.77 11.27 -10.59
CA CYS A 196 -9.39 11.10 -9.21
C CYS A 196 -8.87 9.69 -8.99
N ILE A 197 -8.11 9.55 -7.93
CA ILE A 197 -7.63 8.28 -7.46
C ILE A 197 -8.41 7.95 -6.20
N LYS A 198 -8.94 6.74 -6.19
CA LYS A 198 -9.60 6.14 -5.05
C LYS A 198 -8.63 5.21 -4.36
N PHE A 199 -8.21 5.59 -3.17
CA PHE A 199 -7.53 4.71 -2.24
C PHE A 199 -8.57 4.09 -1.29
N ARG A 200 -8.51 2.78 -1.12
CA ARG A 200 -9.43 2.06 -0.24
C ARG A 200 -8.63 1.09 0.62
N LEU A 201 -8.98 1.04 1.90
CA LEU A 201 -8.47 0.06 2.83
C LEU A 201 -9.63 -0.74 3.40
N HIS A 202 -9.66 -2.04 3.14
CA HIS A 202 -10.44 -2.99 3.92
C HIS A 202 -9.54 -3.52 5.03
N TYR A 203 -10.04 -3.52 6.26
CA TYR A 203 -9.25 -3.89 7.43
C TYR A 203 -10.06 -4.72 8.42
N SER A 204 -9.38 -5.63 9.10
CA SER A 204 -9.92 -6.32 10.26
C SER A 204 -9.88 -5.41 11.49
N THR A 205 -11.00 -5.35 12.22
CA THR A 205 -11.08 -4.63 13.49
C THR A 205 -10.25 -5.27 14.61
N LYS A 206 -9.65 -6.45 14.39
CA LYS A 206 -8.61 -7.00 15.28
C LYS A 206 -7.28 -6.24 15.19
N LEU A 207 -7.04 -5.55 14.08
CA LEU A 207 -5.80 -4.80 13.83
C LEU A 207 -5.98 -3.31 14.05
N LEU A 208 -7.07 -2.74 13.53
CA LEU A 208 -7.28 -1.30 13.46
C LEU A 208 -8.69 -0.90 13.90
N ASP A 209 -8.78 0.24 14.59
CA ASP A 209 -10.03 0.99 14.69
C ASP A 209 -10.18 1.96 13.50
N LYS A 210 -11.32 2.65 13.43
CA LYS A 210 -11.64 3.60 12.35
C LYS A 210 -10.61 4.74 12.24
N THR A 211 -10.11 5.24 13.35
CA THR A 211 -9.17 6.37 13.38
C THR A 211 -7.80 5.92 12.89
N ARG A 212 -7.33 4.77 13.36
CA ARG A 212 -6.05 4.17 12.93
C ARG A 212 -6.09 3.75 11.48
N ALA A 213 -7.20 3.18 10.99
CA ALA A 213 -7.38 2.85 9.58
C ALA A 213 -7.32 4.08 8.67
N ARG A 214 -7.92 5.21 9.09
CA ARG A 214 -7.78 6.49 8.38
C ARG A 214 -6.34 6.97 8.36
N ASN A 215 -5.63 6.87 9.49
CA ASN A 215 -4.23 7.28 9.52
C ASN A 215 -3.37 6.43 8.60
N VAL A 216 -3.46 5.10 8.68
CA VAL A 216 -2.73 4.17 7.82
C VAL A 216 -3.00 4.45 6.33
N LEU A 217 -4.26 4.67 5.94
CA LEU A 217 -4.60 5.00 4.57
C LEU A 217 -4.04 6.37 4.13
N SER A 218 -4.06 7.36 5.03
CA SER A 218 -3.46 8.68 4.76
C SER A 218 -1.94 8.62 4.68
N THR A 219 -1.28 7.81 5.50
CA THR A 219 0.16 7.54 5.42
C THR A 219 0.51 6.91 4.06
N PHE A 220 -0.27 5.92 3.63
CA PHE A 220 -0.07 5.29 2.31
C PHE A 220 -0.15 6.32 1.18
N GLU A 221 -1.16 7.20 1.18
CA GLU A 221 -1.29 8.26 0.19
C GLU A 221 -0.11 9.26 0.22
N SER A 222 0.32 9.66 1.42
CA SER A 222 1.47 10.57 1.57
C SER A 222 2.77 9.94 1.08
N ILE A 223 2.98 8.63 1.30
CA ILE A 223 4.12 7.89 0.72
C ILE A 223 4.06 7.89 -0.80
N VAL A 224 2.89 7.60 -1.38
CA VAL A 224 2.69 7.62 -2.84
C VAL A 224 3.05 8.99 -3.41
N SER A 225 2.55 10.08 -2.82
CA SER A 225 2.89 11.46 -3.22
C SER A 225 4.40 11.71 -3.13
N ALA A 226 5.03 11.33 -2.02
CA ALA A 226 6.45 11.57 -1.82
C ALA A 226 7.34 10.83 -2.84
N ILE A 227 6.98 9.59 -3.19
CA ILE A 227 7.67 8.82 -4.25
C ILE A 227 7.54 9.52 -5.61
N THR A 228 6.35 10.02 -5.94
CA THR A 228 6.11 10.68 -7.23
C THR A 228 6.76 12.05 -7.33
N ASP A 229 6.89 12.76 -6.21
CA ASP A 229 7.47 14.10 -6.16
C ASP A 229 9.00 14.09 -6.27
N ASN A 230 9.67 13.09 -5.69
CA ASN A 230 11.13 13.03 -5.67
C ASN A 230 11.69 11.61 -5.68
N SER A 231 11.88 11.05 -6.88
CA SER A 231 12.42 9.70 -7.05
C SER A 231 13.93 9.58 -6.79
N THR A 232 14.67 10.69 -6.69
CA THR A 232 16.13 10.67 -6.47
C THR A 232 16.50 10.88 -5.01
N CYS A 233 15.54 11.20 -4.13
CA CYS A 233 15.84 11.35 -2.72
C CYS A 233 16.11 9.99 -2.04
N PRO A 234 17.05 9.95 -1.06
CA PRO A 234 17.22 8.80 -0.18
C PRO A 234 15.94 8.45 0.60
N LEU A 235 15.69 7.17 0.86
CA LEU A 235 14.49 6.70 1.56
C LEU A 235 14.35 7.31 2.96
N ASN A 236 15.45 7.51 3.69
CA ASN A 236 15.42 8.14 5.02
C ASN A 236 15.01 9.62 5.01
N ASN A 237 15.08 10.27 3.85
CA ASN A 237 14.67 11.65 3.66
C ASN A 237 13.21 11.78 3.19
N LEU A 238 12.57 10.67 2.83
CA LEU A 238 11.18 10.65 2.38
C LEU A 238 10.24 11.09 3.51
N ASN A 239 9.31 12.01 3.22
CA ASN A 239 8.29 12.38 4.19
C ASN A 239 7.13 11.38 4.15
N ILE A 240 7.19 10.38 5.02
CA ILE A 240 6.14 9.36 5.14
C ILE A 240 5.05 9.75 6.16
N ILE A 241 5.17 10.89 6.82
CA ILE A 241 4.19 11.33 7.82
C ILE A 241 2.90 11.71 7.09
N SER A 242 1.76 11.23 7.58
CA SER A 242 0.47 11.58 7.01
C SER A 242 0.16 13.06 7.27
N ARG A 243 -0.53 13.74 6.34
CA ARG A 243 -1.05 15.10 6.60
C ARG A 243 -1.93 15.15 7.85
N TRP A 244 -2.62 14.05 8.15
CA TRP A 244 -3.42 13.89 9.36
C TRP A 244 -2.57 13.93 10.64
N ASP A 245 -1.43 13.26 10.64
CA ASP A 245 -0.48 13.27 11.74
C ASP A 245 0.18 14.66 11.86
N GLU A 246 0.58 15.29 10.75
CA GLU A 246 1.14 16.65 10.75
C GLU A 246 0.18 17.67 11.38
N TYR A 247 -1.10 17.64 10.98
CA TYR A 247 -2.14 18.50 11.56
C TYR A 247 -2.31 18.27 13.06
N ARG A 248 -2.30 17.00 13.50
CA ARG A 248 -2.42 16.65 14.92
C ARG A 248 -1.24 17.12 15.76
N PHE A 249 -0.02 16.96 15.24
CA PHE A 249 1.18 17.41 15.92
C PHE A 249 1.32 18.94 15.93
N GLY A 250 0.89 19.62 14.87
CA GLY A 250 0.94 21.07 14.76
C GLY A 250 -0.04 21.80 15.68
N ASN A 251 -1.22 21.20 15.95
CA ASN A 251 -2.30 21.89 16.66
C ASN A 251 -2.43 21.51 18.15
N GLY A 252 -1.47 20.77 18.71
CA GLY A 252 -1.42 20.50 20.15
C GLY A 252 -2.65 19.78 20.72
N MET A 253 -3.31 18.92 19.94
CA MET A 253 -4.52 18.20 20.39
C MET A 253 -4.19 17.27 21.58
N PRO A 254 -4.73 17.53 22.79
CA PRO A 254 -4.20 16.97 24.04
C PRO A 254 -4.64 15.52 24.36
N GLU A 255 -5.52 14.90 23.57
CA GLU A 255 -6.10 13.58 23.92
C GLU A 255 -5.50 12.37 23.19
N TYR A 256 -4.45 12.56 22.39
CA TYR A 256 -3.87 11.44 21.64
C TYR A 256 -2.72 10.78 22.40
N ARG A 257 -2.96 9.60 22.98
CA ARG A 257 -1.88 8.64 23.23
C ARG A 257 -1.35 8.21 21.86
N SER A 258 -0.18 8.73 21.49
CA SER A 258 0.52 8.37 20.25
C SER A 258 0.56 6.84 20.08
N PRO A 259 0.71 6.31 18.84
CA PRO A 259 1.16 4.93 18.66
C PRO A 259 2.41 4.72 19.52
N PRO A 260 2.71 3.49 19.98
CA PRO A 260 3.83 3.24 20.88
C PRO A 260 5.05 4.02 20.38
N LYS A 261 5.54 4.96 21.21
CA LYS A 261 6.60 5.89 20.82
C LYS A 261 7.84 5.13 20.29
N GLU A 262 7.98 3.86 20.63
CA GLU A 262 9.00 2.94 20.14
C GLU A 262 8.96 2.67 18.62
N LEU A 263 7.78 2.65 17.99
CA LEU A 263 7.65 2.39 16.55
C LEU A 263 7.99 3.60 15.66
N LEU A 264 7.80 4.81 16.19
CA LEU A 264 8.11 6.05 15.46
C LEU A 264 9.50 6.59 15.83
N THR A 265 10.03 6.34 17.03
CA THR A 265 11.28 6.98 17.46
C THR A 265 12.53 6.56 16.66
N SER A 266 12.57 5.40 16.02
CA SER A 266 13.67 5.02 15.12
C SER A 266 13.70 5.90 13.86
N VAL A 267 12.54 6.09 13.21
CA VAL A 267 12.37 6.98 12.04
C VAL A 267 12.54 8.46 12.42
N TRP A 268 12.13 8.85 13.63
CA TRP A 268 12.15 10.25 14.06
C TRP A 268 13.51 10.74 14.59
N ARG A 269 14.41 9.86 15.07
CA ARG A 269 15.73 10.29 15.60
C ARG A 269 16.64 10.95 14.55
N GLY A 270 16.48 10.63 13.26
CA GLY A 270 17.21 11.31 12.18
C GLY A 270 16.69 12.73 11.90
N LYS A 271 15.37 12.93 11.91
CA LYS A 271 14.72 14.18 11.46
C LYS A 271 14.73 15.31 12.49
N ILE A 272 14.70 15.01 13.79
CA ILE A 272 14.76 16.04 14.85
C ILE A 272 16.17 16.65 14.95
N ARG A 273 17.23 15.87 14.64
CA ARG A 273 18.61 16.38 14.64
C ARG A 273 18.88 17.37 13.51
N THR A 274 18.37 17.11 12.30
CA THR A 274 18.58 18.00 11.15
C THR A 274 17.75 19.27 11.22
N ARG A 275 16.52 19.22 11.76
CA ARG A 275 15.68 20.43 11.91
C ARG A 275 16.17 21.39 13.00
N LYS A 276 16.87 20.90 14.05
CA LYS A 276 17.52 21.77 15.05
C LYS A 276 18.86 22.37 14.59
N GLN A 277 19.51 21.81 13.58
CA GLN A 277 20.75 22.37 13.03
C GLN A 277 20.52 23.39 11.91
N SER A 278 19.37 23.36 11.22
CA SER A 278 19.04 24.29 10.12
C SER A 278 18.49 25.66 10.57
N THR A 279 18.30 25.91 11.87
CA THR A 279 17.75 27.19 12.38
C THR A 279 18.73 27.96 13.29
N ARG A 280 20.04 27.71 13.14
CA ARG A 280 21.07 28.61 13.66
C ARG A 280 21.79 29.27 12.48
N GLN A 281 21.07 30.14 11.77
CA GLN A 281 21.72 31.19 10.98
C GLN A 281 22.08 32.33 11.92
N THR A 282 23.37 32.39 12.17
CA THR A 282 24.19 33.51 12.61
C THR A 282 23.65 34.87 12.19
N ILE A 283 23.22 35.67 13.16
CA ILE A 283 23.15 37.13 13.05
C ILE A 283 24.52 37.63 13.50
N PHE A 284 25.36 38.06 12.55
CA PHE A 284 26.50 38.91 12.86
C PHE A 284 26.02 40.36 12.91
N TRP A 285 26.22 40.99 14.07
CA TRP A 285 26.21 42.45 14.19
C TRP A 285 27.63 42.95 13.91
N VAL A 286 27.76 43.86 12.93
CA VAL A 286 28.69 45.00 12.96
C VAL A 286 27.91 46.21 12.47
#